data_AF-D2I7E8-F1
#
_entry.id   AF-D2I7E8-F1
#
_cell.length_a   1.000
_cell.length_b   1.000
_cell.length_c   1.000
_cell.angle_alpha   90.00
_cell.angle_beta   90.00
_cell.angle_gamma   90.00
#
_symmetry.space_group_name_H-M   'P 1'
#
loop_
_entity.id
_entity.type
_entity.pdbx_description
1 polymer ?
#
loop_
_entity_poly.entity_id
_entity_poly.type
_entity_poly.pdbx_seq_one_letter_code
_entity_poly.pdbx_strand_id
1 'polypeptide(L)' 'VVRKPDLLHCVNIPNYYDCQKKCEFYSDCSNGYECCLSICGKICMKIPEPETTAKNNKHSSTVVSTVVPL' A
#
# COMPACT_ATOMS: atom_id res chain seq x y z
N VAL A 1 7.26 9.16 -18.95
CA VAL A 1 7.11 9.38 -17.49
C VAL A 1 6.64 8.08 -16.87
N VAL A 2 7.52 7.39 -16.14
CA VAL A 2 7.14 6.16 -15.43
C VAL A 2 6.30 6.59 -14.22
N ARG A 3 4.97 6.39 -14.30
CA ARG A 3 4.07 6.60 -13.17
C ARG A 3 4.38 5.50 -12.17
N LYS A 4 5.15 5.80 -11.11
CA LYS A 4 5.27 4.90 -9.97
C LYS A 4 3.88 4.81 -9.33
N PRO A 5 3.31 3.62 -9.13
CA PRO A 5 2.07 3.51 -8.36
C PRO A 5 2.34 4.06 -6.95
N ASP A 6 1.50 4.99 -6.52
CA ASP A 6 1.57 5.55 -5.17
C ASP A 6 1.37 4.40 -4.17
N LEU A 7 2.46 4.02 -3.50
CA LEU A 7 2.46 2.94 -2.52
C LEU A 7 1.52 3.31 -1.37
N LEU A 8 0.55 2.43 -1.11
CA LEU A 8 -0.38 2.58 -0.01
C LEU A 8 0.39 2.55 1.32
N HIS A 9 -0.04 3.36 2.29
CA HIS A 9 0.45 3.21 3.67
C HIS A 9 -0.04 1.88 4.25
N CYS A 10 0.84 1.19 4.96
CA CYS A 10 0.50 -0.07 5.60
C CYS A 10 -0.63 0.12 6.61
N VAL A 11 -1.61 -0.78 6.59
CA VAL A 11 -2.76 -0.75 7.51
C VAL A 11 -2.33 -1.02 8.96
N ASN A 12 -1.35 -1.92 9.12
CA ASN A 12 -0.83 -2.31 10.43
C ASN A 12 0.47 -1.56 10.77
N ILE A 13 0.73 -1.39 12.07
CA ILE A 13 2.02 -0.88 12.55
C ILE A 13 3.00 -2.06 12.56
N PRO A 14 4.14 -1.99 11.85
CA PRO A 14 5.10 -3.08 11.83
C PRO A 14 5.81 -3.23 13.17
N ASN A 15 6.07 -4.48 13.55
CA ASN A 15 7.01 -4.77 14.62
C ASN A 15 8.46 -4.79 14.09
N TYR A 16 9.41 -5.02 15.00
CA TYR A 16 10.84 -5.08 14.68
C TYR A 16 11.18 -6.10 13.56
N TYR A 17 10.51 -7.25 13.51
CA TYR A 17 10.75 -8.26 12.48
C TYR A 17 10.15 -7.86 11.13
N ASP A 18 9.00 -7.20 11.10
CA ASP A 18 8.41 -6.71 9.86
C ASP A 18 9.23 -5.59 9.22
N CYS A 19 9.88 -4.75 10.04
CA CYS A 19 10.77 -3.70 9.55
C CYS A 19 11.99 -4.22 8.78
N GLN A 20 12.34 -5.51 8.94
CA GLN A 20 13.41 -6.18 8.19
C GLN A 20 12.95 -6.70 6.82
N LYS A 21 11.64 -6.81 6.58
CA LYS A 21 11.06 -7.31 5.33
C LYS A 21 10.91 -6.20 4.29
N LYS A 22 12.02 -5.60 3.86
CA LYS A 22 12.03 -4.49 2.90
C LYS A 22 11.51 -4.93 1.52
N CYS A 23 10.88 -3.99 0.81
CA CYS A 23 10.44 -4.18 -0.58
C CYS A 23 10.53 -2.87 -1.36
N GLU A 24 10.64 -2.96 -2.68
CA GLU A 24 10.52 -1.82 -3.59
C GLU A 24 9.26 -1.91 -4.46
N PHE A 25 8.87 -3.14 -4.80
CA PHE A 25 7.73 -3.47 -5.66
C PHE A 25 6.82 -4.52 -5.01
N TYR A 26 5.56 -4.54 -5.42
CA TYR A 26 4.58 -5.54 -4.97
C TYR A 26 5.02 -6.99 -5.25
N SER A 27 5.77 -7.22 -6.33
CA SER A 27 6.31 -8.52 -6.71
C SER A 27 7.44 -9.03 -5.82
N ASP A 28 8.00 -8.17 -4.96
CA ASP A 28 9.08 -8.58 -4.05
C ASP A 28 8.54 -9.37 -2.85
N CYS A 29 7.24 -9.26 -2.58
CA CYS A 29 6.58 -9.91 -1.46
C CYS A 29 5.97 -11.25 -1.87
N SER A 30 6.03 -12.24 -0.97
CA SER A 30 5.37 -13.53 -1.15
C SER A 30 3.85 -13.38 -1.29
N ASN A 31 3.19 -14.37 -1.90
CA ASN A 31 1.73 -14.41 -2.01
C ASN A 31 1.06 -14.19 -0.64
N GLY A 32 0.06 -13.29 -0.61
CA GLY A 32 -0.63 -12.89 0.62
C GLY A 32 0.03 -11.72 1.37
N TYR A 33 1.10 -11.15 0.83
CA TYR A 33 1.75 -9.94 1.34
C TYR A 33 1.75 -8.84 0.28
N GLU A 34 1.65 -7.58 0.72
CA GLU A 34 1.76 -6.40 -0.14
C GLU A 34 2.94 -5.54 0.28
N CYS A 35 3.56 -4.88 -0.69
CA CYS A 35 4.55 -3.85 -0.43
C CYS A 35 3.81 -2.54 -0.10
N CYS A 36 4.00 -2.04 1.12
CA CYS A 36 3.35 -0.83 1.60
C CYS A 36 4.34 0.06 2.36
N LEU A 37 4.03 1.36 2.47
CA LEU A 37 4.88 2.31 3.18
C LEU A 37 4.55 2.33 4.68
N SER A 38 5.58 2.19 5.53
CA SER A 38 5.47 2.21 6.98
C SER A 38 6.47 3.20 7.62
N ILE A 39 6.46 3.30 8.95
CA ILE A 39 7.47 4.05 9.71
C ILE A 39 8.91 3.56 9.47
N CYS A 40 9.06 2.31 9.06
CA CYS A 40 10.34 1.70 8.74
C CYS A 40 10.70 1.86 7.25
N GLY A 41 9.89 2.60 6.47
CA GLY A 41 9.95 2.64 5.01
C GLY A 41 9.09 1.55 4.38
N LYS A 42 9.40 1.20 3.13
CA LYS A 42 8.65 0.20 2.37
C LYS A 42 8.93 -1.21 2.86
N ILE A 43 7.87 -1.93 3.23
CA ILE A 43 7.98 -3.30 3.74
C ILE A 43 6.84 -4.19 3.23
N CYS A 44 7.08 -5.50 3.22
CA CYS A 44 6.06 -6.50 2.96
C CYS A 44 5.20 -6.71 4.21
N MET A 45 3.92 -6.34 4.13
CA MET A 45 2.94 -6.57 5.19
C MET A 45 1.91 -7.59 4.74
N LYS A 46 1.43 -8.43 5.68
CA LYS A 46 0.37 -9.39 5.36
C LYS A 46 -0.90 -8.63 4.98
N ILE A 47 -1.49 -8.99 3.85
CA ILE A 47 -2.77 -8.45 3.40
C ILE A 47 -3.83 -9.00 4.36
N PRO A 48 -4.69 -8.17 4.96
CA PRO A 48 -5.84 -8.69 5.70
C PRO A 48 -6.67 -9.55 4.73
N GLU A 49 -6.96 -10.79 5.11
CA GLU A 49 -7.83 -11.63 4.30
C GLU A 49 -9.14 -10.87 4.06
N PRO A 50 -9.67 -10.86 2.82
CA PRO A 50 -10.96 -10.27 2.57
C PRO A 50 -12.00 -11.15 3.25
N GLU A 51 -12.33 -10.82 4.49
CA GLU A 51 -13.61 -11.16 5.05
C GLU A 51 -14.65 -10.53 4.13
N THR A 52 -15.34 -11.39 3.40
CA THR A 52 -16.41 -11.01 2.48
C THR A 52 -17.31 -9.99 3.20
N THR A 53 -17.37 -8.77 2.68
CA THR A 53 -18.21 -7.64 3.13
C THR A 53 -17.55 -6.65 4.11
N ALA A 54 -16.85 -5.64 3.57
CA ALA A 54 -17.00 -4.24 4.00
C ALA A 54 -16.19 -3.32 3.08
N LYS A 55 -16.89 -2.71 2.11
CA LYS A 55 -16.45 -1.42 1.57
C LYS A 55 -16.41 -0.43 2.73
N ASN A 56 -15.24 -0.20 3.32
CA ASN A 56 -15.04 0.97 4.17
C ASN A 56 -13.86 1.77 3.65
N ASN A 57 -14.24 2.82 2.95
CA ASN A 57 -13.46 3.96 2.52
C ASN A 57 -12.28 4.28 3.45
N LYS A 58 -11.08 3.91 3.03
CA LYS A 58 -9.91 4.78 3.19
C LYS A 58 -9.09 4.82 1.91
N HIS A 59 -9.80 4.95 0.78
CA HIS A 59 -9.23 5.50 -0.43
C HIS A 59 -8.96 6.99 -0.19
N SER A 60 -7.85 7.31 0.48
CA SER A 60 -7.30 8.66 0.37
C SER A 60 -6.53 8.73 -0.95
N SER A 61 -7.28 8.69 -2.05
CA SER A 61 -6.83 9.13 -3.35
C SER A 61 -7.83 10.18 -3.80
N THR A 62 -7.67 11.39 -3.29
CA THR A 62 -8.32 12.55 -3.88
C THR A 62 -7.43 13.01 -5.03
N VAL A 63 -7.43 12.26 -6.14
CA VAL A 63 -6.91 12.81 -7.40
C VAL A 63 -8.05 13.59 -8.01
N VAL A 64 -8.22 14.83 -7.56
CA VAL A 64 -9.01 15.81 -8.30
C VAL A 64 -8.25 16.08 -9.59
N SER A 65 -8.62 15.39 -10.66
CA SER A 65 -8.21 15.77 -12.01
C SER A 65 -9.17 16.85 -12.49
N THR A 66 -8.85 18.10 -12.19
CA THR A 66 -9.46 19.26 -12.85
C THR A 66 -8.93 19.29 -14.28
N VAL A 67 -9.63 18.61 -15.19
CA VAL A 67 -9.56 18.98 -16.60
C VAL A 67 -10.21 20.34 -16.76
N VAL A 68 -9.41 21.37 -17.00
CA VAL A 68 -9.87 22.72 -17.36
C VAL A 68 -10.38 22.65 -18.80
N PRO A 69 -11.67 22.93 -19.09
CA PRO A 69 -12.12 23.11 -20.46
C PRO A 69 -11.70 24.51 -20.94
N LEU A 70 -11.18 24.58 -22.18
CA LEU A 70 -10.97 25.81 -22.96
C LEU A 70 -12.30 26.41 -23.40
#